data_AF-A0A6C0CKK8-F1
#
_entry.id   AF-A0A6C0CKK8-F1
#
_cell.length_a   1.000
_cell.length_b   1.000
_cell.length_c   1.000
_cell.angle_alpha   90.00
_cell.angle_beta   90.00
_cell.angle_gamma   90.00
#
_symmetry.space_group_name_H-M   'P 1'
#
loop_
_entity.id
_entity.type
_entity.pdbx_description
1 polymer ?
#
loop_
_entity_poly.entity_id
_entity_poly.type
_entity_poly.pdbx_seq_one_letter_code
_entity_poly.pdbx_strand_id
1 'polypeptide(L)'
;MNVLVLDLLNYNSQYFYFLDTQKNLLLDGYFTKVIYTHMNFTMNGLYFHFPIQHSYIENCKDKYYVHFDINNIQNSSILQSIFKLETQILLHYANFTTHRKNSNMTLYKHLQKGKFRIFEKPPSSLDHFRFILKISGIWETNEEFGITYKWLEAKPLI
;
A
#
# COMPACT_ATOMS: atom_id res chain seq x y z
N MET A 1 -5.95 12.17 -13.07
CA MET A 1 -6.94 11.20 -12.55
C MET A 1 -7.19 11.56 -11.10
N ASN A 2 -8.44 11.79 -10.71
CA ASN A 2 -8.79 12.10 -9.33
C ASN A 2 -9.06 10.79 -8.58
N VAL A 3 -8.57 10.67 -7.34
CA VAL A 3 -8.69 9.46 -6.53
C VAL A 3 -9.11 9.85 -5.12
N LEU A 4 -10.08 9.14 -4.56
CA LEU A 4 -10.42 9.24 -3.16
C LEU A 4 -9.34 8.54 -2.32
N VAL A 5 -8.85 9.21 -1.29
CA VAL A 5 -7.75 8.72 -0.46
C VAL A 5 -8.23 8.61 0.98
N LEU A 6 -8.01 7.44 1.58
CA LEU A 6 -8.30 7.14 2.97
C LEU A 6 -7.18 7.63 3.88
N ASP A 7 -7.55 8.00 5.11
CA ASP A 7 -6.61 8.28 6.18
C ASP A 7 -6.13 6.96 6.82
N LEU A 8 -4.82 6.81 7.02
CA LEU A 8 -4.23 5.67 7.72
C LEU A 8 -4.67 5.55 9.18
N LEU A 9 -5.15 6.62 9.80
CA LEU A 9 -5.60 6.61 11.20
C LEU A 9 -7.10 6.40 11.35
N ASN A 10 -7.89 6.62 10.29
CA ASN A 10 -9.36 6.70 10.38
C ASN A 10 -10.10 5.88 9.31
N TYR A 11 -9.54 4.74 8.90
CA TYR A 11 -10.25 3.80 8.03
C TYR A 11 -10.97 2.72 8.85
N ASN A 12 -12.08 2.20 8.32
CA ASN A 12 -12.71 0.99 8.86
C ASN A 12 -12.28 -0.25 8.05
N SER A 13 -11.61 -1.20 8.70
CA SER A 13 -11.15 -2.45 8.07
C SER A 13 -12.28 -3.41 7.72
N GLN A 14 -13.45 -3.28 8.34
CA GLN A 14 -14.63 -4.10 8.02
C GLN A 14 -15.17 -3.82 6.61
N TYR A 15 -14.81 -2.68 6.02
CA TYR A 15 -15.18 -2.34 4.64
C TYR A 15 -14.18 -2.87 3.62
N PHE A 16 -13.23 -3.72 4.01
CA PHE A 16 -12.42 -4.46 3.05
C PHE A 16 -13.20 -5.65 2.52
N TYR A 17 -13.33 -5.75 1.21
CA TYR A 17 -13.99 -6.86 0.54
C TYR A 17 -13.08 -7.47 -0.52
N PHE A 18 -13.10 -8.80 -0.61
CA PHE A 18 -12.30 -9.57 -1.57
C PHE A 18 -13.21 -10.07 -2.69
N LEU A 19 -12.81 -9.79 -3.93
CA LEU A 19 -13.50 -10.30 -5.12
C LEU A 19 -13.03 -11.72 -5.45
N ASP A 20 -13.60 -12.31 -6.49
CA ASP A 20 -13.24 -13.66 -6.92
C ASP A 20 -11.75 -13.78 -7.23
N THR A 21 -11.18 -14.88 -6.76
CA THR A 21 -9.79 -15.26 -6.99
C THR A 21 -9.60 -15.70 -8.44
N GLN A 22 -8.60 -15.13 -9.10
CA GLN A 22 -8.26 -15.47 -10.48
C GLN A 22 -6.83 -15.98 -10.55
N LYS A 23 -6.54 -16.87 -11.52
CA LYS A 23 -5.16 -17.28 -11.78
C LYS A 23 -4.34 -16.04 -12.19
N ASN A 24 -3.20 -15.84 -11.55
CA ASN A 24 -2.34 -14.70 -11.85
C ASN A 24 -1.70 -14.90 -13.24
N LEU A 25 -1.77 -13.88 -14.10
CA LEU A 25 -1.27 -13.93 -15.47
C LEU A 25 0.24 -13.69 -15.56
N LEU A 26 0.84 -13.04 -14.55
CA LEU A 26 2.23 -12.61 -14.57
C LEU A 26 3.16 -13.49 -13.72
N LEU A 27 2.61 -14.15 -12.71
CA LEU A 27 3.35 -14.95 -11.73
C LEU A 27 2.59 -16.24 -11.47
N ASP A 28 3.31 -17.30 -11.15
CA ASP A 28 2.68 -18.53 -10.68
C ASP A 28 1.95 -18.29 -9.37
N GLY A 29 0.66 -18.62 -9.35
CA GLY A 29 -0.22 -18.41 -8.22
C GLY A 29 -1.55 -17.78 -8.61
N TYR A 30 -2.21 -17.21 -7.60
CA TYR A 30 -3.51 -16.59 -7.71
C TYR A 30 -3.45 -15.13 -7.31
N PHE A 31 -4.42 -14.37 -7.81
CA PHE A 31 -4.63 -12.98 -7.45
C PHE A 31 -6.08 -12.79 -7.03
N THR A 32 -6.26 -12.20 -5.86
CA THR A 32 -7.57 -11.84 -5.32
C THR A 32 -7.62 -10.32 -5.15
N LYS A 33 -8.50 -9.66 -5.90
CA LYS A 33 -8.63 -8.20 -5.83
C LYS A 33 -9.29 -7.78 -4.52
N VAL A 34 -8.73 -6.75 -3.87
CA VAL A 34 -9.33 -6.13 -2.69
C VAL A 34 -9.96 -4.79 -3.08
N ILE A 35 -11.14 -4.51 -2.54
CA ILE A 35 -11.87 -3.26 -2.74
C ILE A 35 -12.33 -2.69 -1.39
N TYR A 36 -12.65 -1.40 -1.38
CA TYR A 36 -13.30 -0.75 -0.23
C TYR A 36 -14.81 -0.64 -0.49
N THR A 37 -15.64 -1.15 0.42
CA THR A 37 -17.11 -1.16 0.31
C THR A 37 -17.75 -0.33 1.42
N HIS A 38 -17.71 1.00 1.25
CA HIS A 38 -18.39 1.93 2.15
C HIS A 38 -19.89 2.00 1.86
N MET A 39 -20.69 2.49 2.81
CA MET A 39 -22.15 2.59 2.65
C MET A 39 -22.60 3.51 1.49
N ASN A 40 -21.76 4.45 1.06
CA ASN A 40 -22.08 5.43 0.01
C ASN A 40 -21.32 5.21 -1.30
N PHE A 41 -20.24 4.42 -1.30
CA PHE A 41 -19.37 4.28 -2.45
C PHE A 41 -18.53 3.01 -2.37
N THR A 42 -18.00 2.59 -3.51
CA THR A 42 -16.95 1.57 -3.59
C THR A 42 -15.68 2.13 -4.20
N MET A 43 -14.52 1.62 -3.77
CA MET A 43 -13.21 1.98 -4.34
C MET A 43 -12.56 0.77 -5.00
N ASN A 44 -12.11 0.95 -6.24
CA ASN A 44 -11.38 -0.06 -7.02
C ASN A 44 -9.93 -0.21 -6.55
N GLY A 45 -9.77 -0.77 -5.35
CA GLY A 45 -8.51 -0.83 -4.60
C GLY A 45 -8.56 0.08 -3.38
N LEU A 46 -7.60 -0.12 -2.46
CA LEU A 46 -7.44 0.72 -1.29
C LEU A 46 -6.38 1.78 -1.59
N TYR A 47 -6.65 3.02 -1.21
CA TYR A 47 -5.77 4.15 -1.46
C TYR A 47 -5.59 4.90 -0.15
N PHE A 48 -4.36 4.98 0.34
CA PHE A 48 -4.04 5.60 1.62
C PHE A 48 -3.07 6.75 1.43
N HIS A 49 -3.33 7.86 2.12
CA HIS A 49 -2.35 8.95 2.20
C HIS A 49 -1.17 8.46 3.02
N PHE A 50 0.04 8.65 2.51
CA PHE A 50 1.28 8.23 3.18
C PHE A 50 2.12 9.46 3.56
N PRO A 51 1.88 10.07 4.73
CA PRO A 51 2.48 11.34 5.15
C PRO A 51 3.90 11.17 5.69
N ILE A 52 4.75 10.38 5.02
CA ILE A 52 6.12 10.13 5.48
C ILE A 52 6.99 11.38 5.34
N GLN A 53 7.79 11.67 6.35
CA GLN A 53 8.84 12.69 6.27
C GLN A 53 10.05 12.07 5.55
N HIS A 54 10.25 12.47 4.30
CA HIS A 54 11.40 12.02 3.51
C HIS A 54 12.66 12.84 3.82
N SER A 55 13.83 12.21 3.68
CA SER A 55 15.14 12.82 3.85
C SER A 55 15.68 13.38 2.53
N TYR A 56 15.65 12.56 1.48
CA TYR A 56 16.06 12.96 0.12
C TYR A 56 15.46 12.01 -0.92
N ILE A 57 15.51 12.42 -2.20
CA ILE A 57 15.10 11.60 -3.34
C ILE A 57 16.32 11.32 -4.21
N GLU A 58 16.65 10.04 -4.36
CA GLU A 58 17.73 9.56 -5.21
C GLU A 58 17.20 9.30 -6.62
N ASN A 59 17.91 9.76 -7.65
CA ASN A 59 17.64 9.41 -9.05
C ASN A 59 18.70 8.41 -9.53
N CYS A 60 18.27 7.21 -9.93
CA CYS A 60 19.12 6.18 -10.50
C CYS A 60 18.50 5.63 -11.80
N LYS A 61 19.02 6.06 -12.95
CA LYS A 61 18.63 5.57 -14.30
C LYS A 61 17.10 5.56 -14.50
N ASP A 62 16.47 6.71 -14.36
CA ASP A 62 15.02 6.93 -14.49
C ASP A 62 14.16 6.21 -13.42
N LYS A 63 14.78 5.84 -12.29
CA LYS A 63 14.09 5.36 -11.09
C LYS A 63 14.34 6.34 -9.96
N TYR A 64 13.27 6.77 -9.31
CA TYR A 64 13.33 7.66 -8.17
C TYR A 64 13.10 6.87 -6.89
N TYR A 65 13.99 7.00 -5.91
CA TYR A 65 13.85 6.39 -4.59
C TYR A 65 13.73 7.48 -3.53
N VAL A 66 12.64 7.43 -2.78
CA VAL A 66 12.42 8.28 -1.62
C VAL A 66 13.05 7.59 -0.43
N HIS A 67 14.03 8.24 0.18
CA HIS A 67 14.68 7.77 1.41
C HIS A 67 14.09 8.51 2.61
N PHE A 68 13.94 7.82 3.73
CA PHE A 68 13.41 8.36 4.97
C PHE A 68 14.04 7.65 6.17
N ASP A 69 14.13 8.35 7.31
CA ASP A 69 14.63 7.76 8.55
C ASP A 69 13.51 6.98 9.26
N ILE A 70 13.77 5.70 9.55
CA ILE A 70 12.83 4.81 10.27
C ILE A 70 12.78 5.11 11.77
N ASN A 71 13.81 5.76 12.32
CA ASN A 71 13.93 6.06 13.75
C ASN A 71 13.31 7.42 14.11
N ASN A 72 13.00 8.25 13.11
CA ASN A 72 12.22 9.46 13.30
C ASN A 72 10.85 9.12 13.90
N ILE A 73 10.44 9.84 14.95
CA ILE A 73 9.23 9.56 15.74
C ILE A 73 7.97 9.56 14.87
N GLN A 74 7.82 10.54 13.97
CA GLN A 74 6.67 10.61 13.07
C GLN A 74 6.66 9.43 12.09
N ASN A 75 7.79 9.16 11.45
CA ASN A 75 7.90 8.04 10.50
C ASN A 75 7.65 6.68 11.18
N SER A 76 8.17 6.48 12.39
CA SER A 76 7.92 5.26 13.17
C SER A 76 6.44 5.04 13.44
N SER A 77 5.69 6.10 13.80
CA SER A 77 4.24 6.02 14.00
C SER A 77 3.47 5.66 12.72
N ILE A 78 3.91 6.17 11.57
CA ILE A 78 3.34 5.85 10.26
C ILE A 78 3.64 4.39 9.90
N LEU A 79 4.85 3.91 10.15
CA LEU A 79 5.25 2.51 9.92
C LEU A 79 4.43 1.54 10.78
N GLN A 80 4.14 1.88 12.04
CA GLN A 80 3.24 1.09 12.88
C GLN A 80 1.82 1.05 12.32
N SER A 81 1.34 2.18 11.77
CA SER A 81 0.02 2.24 11.12
C SER A 81 -0.03 1.35 9.87
N ILE A 82 1.05 1.33 9.07
CA ILE A 82 1.17 0.42 7.93
C ILE A 82 1.24 -1.04 8.36
N PHE A 83 2.02 -1.36 9.40
CA PHE A 83 2.09 -2.71 9.95
C PHE A 83 0.69 -3.20 10.34
N LYS A 84 -0.06 -2.39 11.11
CA LYS A 84 -1.44 -2.66 11.49
C LYS A 84 -2.35 -2.85 10.27
N LEU A 85 -2.28 -1.96 9.29
CA LEU A 85 -3.08 -2.03 8.05
C LEU A 85 -2.83 -3.33 7.29
N GLU A 86 -1.57 -3.66 7.02
CA GLU A 86 -1.20 -4.87 6.28
C GLU A 86 -1.61 -6.12 7.05
N THR A 87 -1.39 -6.17 8.37
CA THR A 87 -1.85 -7.28 9.21
C THR A 87 -3.37 -7.45 9.15
N GLN A 88 -4.15 -6.37 9.22
CA GLN A 88 -5.61 -6.45 9.14
C GLN A 88 -6.10 -6.98 7.79
N ILE A 89 -5.51 -6.51 6.68
CA ILE A 89 -5.87 -6.99 5.34
C ILE A 89 -5.57 -8.49 5.21
N LEU A 90 -4.36 -8.92 5.61
CA LEU A 90 -3.95 -10.32 5.50
C LEU A 90 -4.77 -11.24 6.42
N LEU A 91 -5.10 -10.79 7.64
CA LEU A 91 -5.96 -11.54 8.55
C LEU A 91 -7.39 -11.68 8.00
N HIS A 92 -7.97 -10.61 7.45
CA HIS A 92 -9.28 -10.68 6.80
C HIS A 92 -9.26 -11.63 5.61
N TYR A 93 -8.19 -11.63 4.80
CA TYR A 93 -8.05 -12.55 3.68
C TYR A 93 -7.92 -14.02 4.11
N ALA A 94 -7.13 -14.28 5.16
CA ALA A 94 -6.99 -15.63 5.72
C ALA A 94 -8.34 -16.17 6.19
N ASN A 95 -9.15 -15.32 6.84
CA ASN A 95 -10.51 -15.68 7.26
C ASN A 95 -11.45 -15.87 6.07
N PHE A 96 -11.34 -15.04 5.03
CA PHE A 96 -12.15 -15.13 3.81
C PHE A 96 -11.92 -16.43 3.05
N THR A 97 -10.67 -16.87 2.94
CA THR A 97 -10.31 -18.05 2.15
C THR A 97 -10.24 -19.34 2.97
N THR A 98 -10.28 -19.28 4.30
CA THR A 98 -10.11 -20.43 5.22
C THR A 98 -8.78 -21.19 5.09
N HIS A 99 -7.76 -20.60 4.45
CA HIS A 99 -6.47 -21.23 4.22
C HIS A 99 -5.51 -21.07 5.41
N ARG A 100 -4.65 -22.08 5.62
CA ARG A 100 -3.55 -22.06 6.62
C ARG A 100 -2.19 -21.74 5.98
N LYS A 101 -2.15 -20.80 5.05
CA LYS A 101 -0.92 -20.36 4.40
C LYS A 101 -0.20 -19.31 5.25
N ASN A 102 1.08 -19.10 4.98
CA ASN A 102 1.86 -18.09 5.68
C ASN A 102 1.56 -16.68 5.13
N SER A 103 1.28 -15.73 6.02
CA SER A 103 1.13 -14.33 5.63
C SER A 103 2.50 -13.68 5.45
N ASN A 104 2.74 -13.03 4.32
CA ASN A 104 3.97 -12.31 4.01
C ASN A 104 3.74 -10.80 4.06
N MET A 105 4.32 -10.15 5.08
CA MET A 105 4.29 -8.70 5.32
C MET A 105 5.25 -7.94 4.37
N THR A 106 5.04 -8.07 3.06
CA THR A 106 5.97 -7.56 2.04
C THR A 106 6.11 -6.04 2.08
N LEU A 107 5.02 -5.30 2.31
CA LEU A 107 5.05 -3.84 2.35
C LEU A 107 5.84 -3.35 3.56
N TYR A 108 5.50 -3.84 4.75
CA TYR A 108 6.19 -3.44 5.98
C TYR A 108 7.68 -3.80 5.93
N LYS A 109 8.03 -5.04 5.53
CA LYS A 109 9.43 -5.47 5.36
C LYS A 109 10.19 -4.59 4.36
N HIS A 110 9.53 -4.12 3.30
CA HIS A 110 10.15 -3.20 2.34
C HIS A 110 10.36 -1.80 2.94
N LEU A 111 9.37 -1.26 3.66
CA LEU A 111 9.49 0.05 4.29
C LEU A 111 10.51 0.07 5.43
N GLN A 112 10.73 -1.04 6.13
CA GLN A 112 11.81 -1.16 7.12
C GLN A 112 13.21 -0.91 6.54
N LYS A 113 13.39 -0.97 5.22
CA LYS A 113 14.65 -0.61 4.54
C LYS A 113 14.86 0.90 4.43
N GLY A 114 13.93 1.73 4.91
CA GLY A 114 14.03 3.19 4.90
C GLY A 114 13.90 3.84 3.53
N LYS A 115 13.36 3.12 2.54
CA LYS A 115 13.16 3.67 1.19
C LYS A 115 12.03 3.01 0.42
N PHE A 116 11.46 3.75 -0.53
CA PHE A 116 10.54 3.19 -1.53
C PHE A 116 10.70 3.88 -2.90
N ARG A 117 10.24 3.21 -3.95
CA ARG A 117 10.36 3.68 -5.34
C ARG A 117 9.12 4.45 -5.76
N ILE A 118 9.35 5.57 -6.44
CA ILE A 118 8.34 6.35 -7.17
C ILE A 118 8.70 6.37 -8.66
N PHE A 119 7.73 6.69 -9.52
CA PHE A 119 7.85 6.60 -10.98
C PHE A 119 7.86 7.97 -11.66
N GLU A 120 7.16 8.95 -11.10
CA GLU A 120 7.15 10.31 -11.59
C GLU A 120 8.36 11.07 -11.07
N LYS A 121 8.90 11.94 -11.93
CA LYS A 121 9.97 12.86 -11.53
C LYS A 121 9.42 13.79 -10.44
N PRO A 122 10.10 13.92 -9.29
CA PRO A 122 9.67 14.84 -8.27
C PRO A 122 9.70 16.28 -8.82
N PRO A 123 8.70 17.11 -8.48
CA PRO A 123 8.68 18.52 -8.86
C PRO A 123 9.87 19.28 -8.23
N SER A 124 10.23 20.42 -8.83
CA SER A 124 11.32 21.27 -8.35
C SER A 124 11.09 21.81 -6.93
N SER A 125 9.82 22.05 -6.57
CA SER A 125 9.39 22.26 -5.18
C SER A 125 8.63 21.02 -4.71
N LEU A 126 9.00 20.52 -3.55
CA LEU A 126 8.34 19.41 -2.87
C LEU A 126 7.14 19.89 -2.04
N ASP A 127 6.87 21.19 -2.02
CA ASP A 127 5.69 21.75 -1.37
C ASP A 127 4.45 21.13 -2.02
N HIS A 128 3.64 20.46 -1.21
CA HIS A 128 2.43 19.74 -1.61
C HIS A 128 2.63 18.44 -2.40
N PHE A 129 3.85 17.92 -2.53
CA PHE A 129 4.09 16.60 -3.11
C PHE A 129 3.68 15.52 -2.11
N ARG A 130 2.62 14.77 -2.43
CA ARG A 130 2.06 13.74 -1.54
C ARG A 130 2.28 12.35 -2.11
N PHE A 131 2.52 11.40 -1.21
CA PHE A 131 2.60 9.99 -1.56
C PHE A 131 1.29 9.29 -1.21
N ILE A 132 0.83 8.44 -2.12
CA ILE A 132 -0.34 7.60 -1.92
C ILE A 132 0.10 6.15 -2.05
N LEU A 133 -0.22 5.35 -1.04
CA LEU A 133 -0.11 3.90 -1.09
C LEU A 133 -1.38 3.33 -1.73
N LYS A 134 -1.26 2.70 -2.89
CA LYS A 134 -2.34 1.91 -3.47
C LYS A 134 -2.13 0.42 -3.16
N ILE A 135 -3.12 -0.23 -2.56
CA ILE A 135 -3.19 -1.69 -2.41
C ILE A 135 -4.25 -2.22 -3.38
N SER A 136 -3.85 -3.17 -4.22
CA SER A 136 -4.67 -3.65 -5.35
C SER A 136 -5.36 -4.97 -5.06
N GLY A 137 -4.73 -5.79 -4.22
CA GLY A 137 -5.19 -7.14 -3.93
C GLY A 137 -4.16 -7.95 -3.16
N ILE A 138 -4.42 -9.24 -3.12
CA ILE A 138 -3.59 -10.26 -2.51
C ILE A 138 -3.03 -11.13 -3.62
N TRP A 139 -1.71 -11.32 -3.63
CA TRP A 139 -1.08 -12.38 -4.40
C TRP A 139 -0.95 -13.60 -3.48
N GLU A 140 -1.08 -14.79 -4.05
CA GLU A 140 -1.08 -16.04 -3.29
C GLU A 140 -0.38 -17.13 -4.09
N THR A 141 0.54 -17.84 -3.44
CA THR A 141 1.16 -19.07 -3.94
C THR A 141 0.58 -20.28 -3.21
N ASN A 142 1.20 -21.44 -3.37
CA ASN A 142 0.82 -22.63 -2.61
C ASN A 142 1.16 -22.52 -1.11
N GLU A 143 2.16 -21.71 -0.75
CA GLU A 143 2.73 -21.67 0.61
C GLU A 143 2.42 -20.38 1.36
N GLU A 144 2.38 -19.26 0.65
CA GLU A 144 2.24 -17.94 1.27
C GLU A 144 1.36 -17.00 0.45
N PHE A 145 0.92 -15.92 1.08
CA PHE A 145 0.18 -14.84 0.44
C PHE A 145 0.61 -13.50 1.02
N GLY A 146 0.49 -12.44 0.23
CA GLY A 146 0.86 -11.09 0.63
C GLY A 146 0.12 -10.04 -0.17
N ILE A 147 0.24 -8.78 0.22
CA ILE A 147 -0.41 -7.70 -0.52
C ILE A 147 0.36 -7.33 -1.80
N THR A 148 -0.38 -6.95 -2.83
CA THR A 148 0.15 -6.28 -4.03
C THR A 148 -0.12 -4.78 -3.91
N TYR A 149 0.94 -3.97 -3.94
CA TYR A 149 0.83 -2.53 -3.75
C TYR A 149 1.70 -1.74 -4.73
N LYS A 150 1.39 -0.46 -4.90
CA LYS A 150 2.19 0.51 -5.64
C LYS A 150 2.13 1.90 -5.00
N TRP A 151 3.20 2.67 -5.20
CA TRP A 151 3.25 4.08 -4.81
C TRP A 151 2.75 4.95 -5.95
N LEU A 152 2.00 5.99 -5.58
CA LEU A 152 1.50 7.01 -6.48
C LEU A 152 1.87 8.39 -5.92
N GLU A 153 2.09 9.31 -6.84
CA GLU A 153 2.40 10.70 -6.61
C GLU A 153 1.14 11.53 -6.80
N ALA A 154 0.87 12.46 -5.88
CA ALA A 154 -0.29 13.32 -5.97
C ALA A 154 0.07 14.78 -5.72
N LYS A 155 -0.68 15.63 -6.43
CA LYS A 155 -0.75 17.07 -6.22
C LYS A 155 -2.18 17.41 -5.82
N PRO A 156 -2.40 18.26 -4.80
CA PRO A 156 -3.74 18.71 -4.48
C PRO A 156 -4.36 19.43 -5.68
N LEU A 157 -5.68 19.26 -5.86
CA LEU A 157 -6.44 20.09 -6.78
C LEU A 157 -6.50 21.50 -6.17
N ILE A 158 -5.94 22.47 -6.88
CA ILE A 158 -6.04 23.90 -6.56
C ILE A 158 -7.42 24.38 -7.00
#